data_AF-A0A6I1ZSM6-F1
#
_entry.id   AF-A0A6I1ZSM6-F1
#
_cell.length_a   1.000
_cell.length_b   1.000
_cell.length_c   1.000
_cell.angle_alpha   90.00
_cell.angle_beta   90.00
_cell.angle_gamma   90.00
#
_symmetry.space_group_name_H-M   'P 1'
#
loop_
_entity.id
_entity.type
_entity.pdbx_description
1 polymer ?
#
loop_
_entity_poly.entity_id
_entity_poly.type
_entity_poly.pdbx_seq_one_letter_code
_entity_poly.pdbx_strand_id
1 'polypeptide(L)'
;MPGWSMPVLVDSHTHIDMRLYNRDRDQVLERARGAGVAAVVDVGCDLDSSREAIRLAAQYSEVFAALGFHPHSAAKMRDSDLERLSELAQHPKVVAIGEIGLDFYRNLGAQHTYRVGLWGRWGWWSERTFRSAPLL
;
A
#
# COMPACT_ATOMS: atom_id res chain seq x y z
N MET A 1 -23.12 -16.05 25.56
CA MET A 1 -23.45 -14.74 24.96
C MET A 1 -24.28 -15.01 23.71
N PRO A 2 -25.31 -14.21 23.40
CA PRO A 2 -26.19 -14.46 22.26
C PRO A 2 -25.39 -14.56 20.96
N GLY A 3 -25.86 -15.42 20.05
CA GLY A 3 -25.17 -15.92 18.85
C GLY A 3 -24.83 -14.89 17.78
N TRP A 4 -23.98 -13.92 18.11
CA TRP A 4 -23.36 -13.04 17.13
C TRP A 4 -22.32 -13.84 16.34
N SER A 5 -22.53 -13.99 15.04
CA SER A 5 -21.47 -14.47 14.16
C SER A 5 -20.33 -13.45 14.17
N MET A 6 -19.09 -13.91 14.29
CA MET A 6 -17.92 -13.03 14.20
C MET A 6 -17.98 -12.23 12.89
N PRO A 7 -17.87 -10.89 12.93
CA PRO A 7 -17.90 -10.08 11.71
C PRO A 7 -16.67 -10.38 10.85
N VAL A 8 -16.87 -10.39 9.53
CA VAL A 8 -15.77 -10.45 8.57
C VAL A 8 -15.21 -9.04 8.43
N LEU A 9 -13.92 -8.87 8.72
CA LEU A 9 -13.22 -7.59 8.70
C LEU A 9 -12.16 -7.56 7.60
N VAL A 10 -11.86 -6.35 7.12
CA VAL A 10 -10.71 -6.07 6.28
C VAL A 10 -9.88 -5.00 6.98
N ASP A 11 -8.62 -5.29 7.24
CA ASP A 11 -7.68 -4.27 7.67
C ASP A 11 -7.18 -3.51 6.43
N SER A 12 -7.72 -2.32 6.19
CA SER A 12 -7.48 -1.58 4.96
C SER A 12 -6.12 -0.88 4.91
N HIS A 13 -5.35 -0.84 6.01
CA HIS A 13 -4.06 -0.16 6.03
C HIS A 13 -3.15 -0.73 7.12
N THR A 14 -2.14 -1.49 6.70
CA THR A 14 -1.09 -2.01 7.58
C THR A 14 0.29 -1.74 6.99
N HIS A 15 1.32 -1.86 7.82
CA HIS A 15 2.71 -1.94 7.39
C HIS A 15 3.30 -3.24 7.93
N ILE A 16 2.75 -4.37 7.49
CA ILE A 16 3.15 -5.71 7.94
C ILE A 16 4.48 -6.12 7.28
N ASP A 17 4.92 -5.39 6.25
CA ASP A 17 6.26 -5.40 5.66
C ASP A 17 7.38 -5.00 6.64
N MET A 18 7.06 -4.18 7.65
CA MET A 18 8.07 -3.66 8.57
C MET A 18 8.88 -4.76 9.25
N ARG A 19 10.18 -4.47 9.43
CA ARG A 19 11.15 -5.38 10.06
C ARG A 19 10.72 -5.85 11.46
N LEU A 20 9.91 -5.06 12.16
CA LEU A 20 9.33 -5.41 13.46
C LEU A 20 8.61 -6.77 13.42
N TYR A 21 7.96 -7.09 12.30
CA TYR A 21 7.16 -8.30 12.13
C TYR A 21 7.95 -9.47 11.52
N ASN A 22 9.22 -9.30 11.13
CA ASN A 22 9.97 -10.37 10.48
C ASN A 22 10.10 -11.66 11.30
N ARG A 23 10.00 -11.56 12.63
CA ARG A 23 10.13 -12.72 13.54
C ARG A 23 8.85 -13.51 13.70
N ASP A 24 7.69 -12.86 13.59
CA ASP A 24 6.40 -13.42 13.99
C ASP A 24 5.25 -13.10 13.03
N ARG A 25 5.53 -12.62 11.81
CA ARG A 25 4.52 -12.25 10.79
C ARG A 25 3.46 -13.32 10.60
N ASP A 26 3.86 -14.58 10.45
CA ASP A 26 2.92 -15.71 10.31
C ASP A 26 1.96 -15.80 11.49
N GLN A 27 2.46 -15.58 12.71
CA GLN A 27 1.67 -15.61 13.93
C GLN A 27 0.78 -14.38 14.06
N VAL A 28 1.23 -13.22 13.59
CA VAL A 28 0.42 -12.00 13.51
C VAL A 28 -0.78 -12.22 12.58
N LEU A 29 -0.53 -12.73 11.38
CA LEU A 29 -1.59 -13.01 10.39
C LEU A 29 -2.54 -14.10 10.88
N GLU A 30 -2.04 -15.13 11.56
CA GLU A 30 -2.89 -16.17 12.15
C GLU A 30 -3.81 -15.60 13.24
N ARG A 31 -3.28 -14.72 14.11
CA ARG A 31 -4.11 -14.02 15.11
C ARG A 31 -5.15 -13.12 14.45
N ALA A 32 -4.78 -12.41 13.38
CA ALA A 32 -5.72 -11.56 12.63
C ALA A 32 -6.87 -12.39 12.04
N ARG A 33 -6.55 -13.52 11.39
CA ARG A 33 -7.54 -14.48 10.88
C ARG A 33 -8.46 -14.99 11.99
N GLY A 34 -7.88 -15.41 13.12
CA GLY A 34 -8.65 -15.88 14.29
C GLY A 34 -9.58 -14.82 14.90
N ALA A 35 -9.28 -13.53 14.70
CA ALA A 35 -10.11 -12.41 15.12
C ALA A 35 -11.17 -11.98 14.08
N GLY A 36 -11.24 -12.64 12.92
CA GLY A 36 -12.21 -12.34 11.85
C GLY A 36 -11.68 -11.39 10.77
N VAL A 37 -10.39 -11.03 10.78
CA VAL A 37 -9.76 -10.26 9.70
C VAL A 37 -9.48 -11.20 8.53
N ALA A 38 -10.29 -11.11 7.49
CA ALA A 38 -10.23 -11.99 6.33
C ALA A 38 -9.27 -11.49 5.23
N ALA A 39 -8.96 -10.19 5.23
CA ALA A 39 -7.99 -9.59 4.32
C ALA A 39 -7.26 -8.42 4.99
N VAL A 40 -6.02 -8.20 4.57
CA VAL A 40 -5.19 -7.08 5.00
C VAL A 40 -4.56 -6.40 3.79
N VAL A 41 -4.48 -5.07 3.81
CA VAL A 41 -3.77 -4.29 2.78
C VAL A 41 -2.46 -3.79 3.39
N ASP A 42 -1.34 -4.24 2.84
CA ASP A 42 0.00 -3.81 3.19
C ASP A 42 0.40 -2.62 2.33
N VAL A 43 0.83 -1.53 2.96
CA VAL A 43 0.96 -0.23 2.33
C VAL A 43 2.43 0.16 2.17
N GLY A 44 2.88 0.22 0.91
CA GLY A 44 4.19 0.77 0.55
C GLY A 44 4.24 2.29 0.71
N CYS A 45 5.31 2.78 1.33
CA CYS A 45 5.58 4.21 1.52
C CYS A 45 6.70 4.75 0.62
N ASP A 46 7.36 3.88 -0.14
CA ASP A 46 8.32 4.15 -1.19
C ASP A 46 8.41 2.94 -2.15
N LEU A 47 9.33 2.99 -3.11
CA LEU A 47 9.49 1.93 -4.10
C LEU A 47 9.94 0.58 -3.50
N ASP A 48 10.74 0.59 -2.44
CA ASP A 48 11.29 -0.64 -1.86
C ASP A 48 10.25 -1.32 -0.96
N SER A 49 9.55 -0.56 -0.11
CA SER A 49 8.41 -1.05 0.66
C SER A 49 7.25 -1.48 -0.24
N SER A 50 7.02 -0.79 -1.37
CA SER A 50 6.02 -1.23 -2.37
C SER A 50 6.36 -2.60 -2.97
N ARG A 51 7.64 -2.89 -3.22
CA ARG A 51 8.08 -4.22 -3.67
C ARG A 51 7.90 -5.27 -2.59
N GLU A 52 8.18 -4.93 -1.34
CA GLU A 52 7.99 -5.84 -0.22
C GLU A 52 6.52 -6.15 0.03
N ALA A 53 5.63 -5.15 -0.08
CA ALA A 53 4.18 -5.36 -0.01
C ALA A 53 3.68 -6.32 -1.09
N ILE A 54 4.16 -6.20 -2.33
CA ILE A 54 3.85 -7.17 -3.40
C ILE A 54 4.40 -8.56 -3.07
N ARG A 55 5.63 -8.65 -2.55
CA ARG A 55 6.25 -9.91 -2.15
C ARG A 55 5.42 -10.62 -1.08
N LEU A 56 4.93 -9.88 -0.08
CA LEU A 56 4.05 -10.40 0.95
C LEU A 56 2.68 -10.78 0.40
N ALA A 57 2.10 -9.96 -0.48
CA ALA A 57 0.84 -10.30 -1.14
C ALA A 57 0.95 -11.60 -1.96
N ALA A 58 2.07 -11.85 -2.63
CA ALA A 58 2.33 -13.11 -3.33
C ALA A 58 2.50 -14.30 -2.38
N GLN A 59 3.01 -14.08 -1.17
CA GLN A 59 3.26 -15.12 -0.17
C GLN A 59 2.00 -15.52 0.61
N TYR A 60 1.14 -14.56 0.95
CA TYR A 60 -0.03 -14.78 1.81
C TYR A 60 -1.32 -14.48 1.05
N SER A 61 -2.25 -15.43 1.01
CA SER A 61 -3.51 -15.31 0.26
C SER A 61 -4.35 -14.09 0.67
N GLU A 62 -4.39 -13.79 1.96
CA GLU A 62 -5.17 -12.71 2.58
C GLU A 62 -4.51 -11.33 2.48
N VAL A 63 -3.24 -11.25 2.06
CA VAL A 63 -2.51 -9.97 1.96
C VAL A 63 -2.67 -9.39 0.56
N PHE A 64 -3.09 -8.13 0.49
CA PHE A 64 -3.11 -7.30 -0.72
C PHE A 64 -2.14 -6.14 -0.55
N ALA A 65 -1.78 -5.47 -1.64
CA ALA A 65 -0.80 -4.39 -1.62
C ALA A 65 -1.43 -3.04 -2.04
N ALA A 66 -1.00 -1.98 -1.37
CA ALA A 66 -1.10 -0.62 -1.87
C ALA A 66 0.32 -0.09 -2.14
N LEU A 67 0.50 0.63 -3.25
CA LEU A 67 1.81 1.14 -3.66
C LEU A 67 1.82 2.65 -3.70
N GLY A 68 2.87 3.28 -3.18
CA GLY A 68 2.91 4.74 -3.12
C GLY A 68 4.23 5.31 -2.68
N PHE A 69 4.24 6.64 -2.62
CA PHE A 69 5.30 7.42 -2.00
C PHE A 69 4.68 8.29 -0.93
N HIS A 70 4.94 7.94 0.33
CA HIS A 70 4.50 8.74 1.47
C HIS A 70 5.10 10.16 1.35
N PRO A 71 4.41 11.22 1.82
CA PRO A 71 4.92 12.59 1.75
C PRO A 71 6.34 12.77 2.31
N HIS A 72 6.72 12.00 3.33
CA HIS A 72 8.09 12.01 3.86
C HIS A 72 9.14 11.40 2.93
N SER A 73 8.75 10.51 2.01
CA SER A 73 9.61 9.85 1.03
C SER A 73 9.63 10.57 -0.32
N ALA A 74 8.65 11.45 -0.58
CA ALA A 74 8.47 12.09 -1.89
C ALA A 74 9.66 12.96 -2.34
N ALA A 75 10.46 13.50 -1.42
CA ALA A 75 11.67 14.25 -1.75
C ALA A 75 12.79 13.38 -2.36
N LYS A 76 12.74 12.06 -2.16
CA LYS A 76 13.71 11.08 -2.68
C LYS A 76 13.25 10.43 -3.99
N MET A 77 12.01 10.68 -4.42
CA MET A 77 11.43 10.08 -5.60
C MET A 77 12.06 10.67 -6.87
N ARG A 78 12.54 9.81 -7.74
CA ARG A 78 13.01 10.15 -9.09
C ARG A 78 11.87 10.01 -10.09
N ASP A 79 11.95 10.68 -11.23
CA ASP A 79 10.91 10.57 -12.26
C ASP A 79 10.77 9.13 -12.79
N SER A 80 11.87 8.39 -12.88
CA SER A 80 11.87 6.95 -13.24
C SER A 80 11.11 6.06 -12.24
N ASP A 81 10.96 6.50 -11.00
CA ASP A 81 10.30 5.70 -9.97
C ASP A 81 8.78 5.62 -10.20
N LEU A 82 8.19 6.59 -10.90
CA LEU A 82 6.77 6.53 -11.29
C LEU A 82 6.51 5.44 -12.32
N GLU A 83 7.36 5.35 -13.33
CA GLU A 83 7.31 4.30 -14.34
C GLU A 83 7.42 2.94 -13.66
N ARG A 84 8.38 2.79 -12.75
CA ARG A 84 8.57 1.54 -12.02
C ARG A 84 7.39 1.19 -11.11
N LEU A 85 6.82 2.17 -10.41
CA LEU A 85 5.66 1.94 -9.55
C LEU A 85 4.44 1.58 -10.40
N SER A 86 4.30 2.15 -11.61
CA SER A 86 3.21 1.82 -12.56
C SER A 86 3.32 0.39 -13.09
N GLU A 87 4.53 -0.08 -13.39
CA GLU A 87 4.80 -1.49 -13.71
C GLU A 87 4.38 -2.41 -12.56
N LEU A 88 4.78 -2.07 -11.33
CA LEU A 88 4.42 -2.84 -10.13
C LEU A 88 2.91 -2.86 -9.88
N ALA A 89 2.22 -1.76 -10.19
CA ALA A 89 0.78 -1.63 -10.00
C ALA A 89 -0.05 -2.55 -10.91
N GLN A 90 0.55 -3.16 -11.94
CA GLN A 90 -0.11 -4.18 -12.76
C GLN A 90 -0.24 -5.54 -12.06
N HIS A 91 0.39 -5.73 -10.90
CA HIS A 91 0.30 -6.99 -10.16
C HIS A 91 -1.14 -7.22 -9.66
N PRO A 92 -1.72 -8.43 -9.81
CA PRO A 92 -3.15 -8.67 -9.57
C PRO A 92 -3.60 -8.50 -8.11
N LYS A 93 -2.67 -8.52 -7.16
CA LYS A 93 -2.95 -8.25 -5.74
C LYS A 93 -2.69 -6.81 -5.31
N VAL A 94 -2.38 -5.92 -6.25
CA VAL A 94 -2.32 -4.47 -5.98
C VAL A 94 -3.72 -3.91 -6.14
N VAL A 95 -4.27 -3.39 -5.04
CA VAL A 95 -5.67 -2.95 -4.96
C VAL A 95 -5.83 -1.44 -4.78
N ALA A 96 -4.73 -0.73 -4.50
CA ALA A 96 -4.75 0.70 -4.28
C ALA A 96 -3.41 1.35 -4.63
N ILE A 97 -3.47 2.65 -4.91
CA ILE A 97 -2.30 3.54 -4.97
C ILE A 97 -2.32 4.40 -3.71
N GLY A 98 -1.32 4.21 -2.88
CA GLY A 98 -1.18 4.76 -1.55
C GLY A 98 -0.02 4.09 -0.81
N GLU A 99 0.51 4.67 0.25
CA GLU A 99 0.06 5.94 0.85
C GLU A 99 0.66 7.15 0.13
N ILE A 100 -0.22 8.07 -0.30
CA ILE A 100 0.14 9.31 -0.97
C ILE A 100 -0.70 10.43 -0.35
N GLY A 101 -0.18 11.66 -0.29
CA GLY A 101 -0.93 12.77 0.30
C GLY A 101 -0.07 13.97 0.63
N LEU A 102 -0.42 14.66 1.71
CA LEU A 102 0.32 15.80 2.25
C LEU A 102 0.38 15.65 3.78
N ASP A 103 1.58 15.72 4.34
CA ASP A 103 1.80 15.74 5.80
C ASP A 103 2.45 17.09 6.18
N PHE A 104 1.68 17.92 6.88
CA PHE A 104 2.12 19.24 7.33
C PHE A 104 2.66 19.26 8.76
N TYR A 105 2.60 18.13 9.48
CA TYR A 105 2.95 18.08 10.89
C TYR A 105 4.47 18.13 11.11
N ARG A 106 5.25 17.38 10.32
CA ARG A 106 6.71 17.32 10.47
C ARG A 106 7.48 18.32 9.62
N ASN A 107 6.84 18.93 8.61
CA ASN A 107 7.39 19.97 7.73
C ASN A 107 8.82 19.70 7.23
N LEU A 108 9.13 18.44 6.89
CA LEU A 108 10.47 17.99 6.51
C LEU A 108 10.83 18.31 5.04
N GLY A 109 10.02 19.09 4.32
CA GLY A 109 10.35 19.54 2.97
C GLY A 109 9.67 20.84 2.56
N ALA A 110 10.17 21.45 1.50
CA ALA A 110 9.62 22.69 0.96
C ALA A 110 8.19 22.46 0.44
N GLN A 111 7.22 23.16 1.04
CA GLN A 111 5.78 23.00 0.82
C GLN A 111 5.35 23.06 -0.67
N HIS A 112 6.16 23.68 -1.54
CA HIS A 112 5.91 23.81 -2.97
C HIS A 112 6.22 22.54 -3.79
N THR A 113 7.18 21.71 -3.37
CA THR A 113 7.59 20.51 -4.13
C THR A 113 6.51 19.43 -4.12
N TYR A 114 5.72 19.36 -3.04
CA TYR A 114 4.68 18.34 -2.86
C TYR A 114 3.43 18.57 -3.73
N ARG A 115 2.99 19.83 -3.90
CA ARG A 115 1.76 20.16 -4.64
C ARG A 115 1.89 19.97 -6.15
N VAL A 116 3.00 20.43 -6.75
CA VAL A 116 3.20 20.35 -8.21
C VAL A 116 3.57 18.93 -8.62
N GLY A 117 4.35 18.23 -7.80
CA GLY A 117 4.72 16.84 -8.00
C GLY A 117 3.53 15.89 -7.95
N LEU A 118 2.69 15.94 -6.90
CA LEU A 118 1.56 15.01 -6.80
C LEU A 118 0.50 15.25 -7.87
N TRP A 119 0.14 16.50 -8.18
CA TRP A 119 -0.98 16.76 -9.10
C TRP A 119 -0.65 16.45 -10.57
N GLY A 120 0.56 16.81 -11.03
CA GLY A 120 1.03 16.44 -12.38
C GLY A 120 1.19 14.93 -12.55
N ARG A 121 1.62 14.24 -11.49
CA ARG A 121 1.75 12.77 -11.51
C ARG A 121 0.41 12.06 -11.34
N TRP A 122 -0.55 12.62 -10.61
CA TRP A 122 -1.88 12.02 -10.46
C TRP A 122 -2.62 11.91 -11.81
N GLY A 123 -2.47 12.92 -12.67
CA GLY A 123 -2.93 12.86 -14.07
C GLY A 123 -2.21 11.78 -14.90
N TRP A 124 -0.89 11.66 -14.75
CA TRP A 124 -0.11 10.58 -15.39
C TRP A 124 -0.57 9.18 -14.92
N TRP A 125 -0.94 9.05 -13.64
CA TRP A 125 -1.35 7.80 -12.99
C TRP A 125 -2.77 7.35 -13.38
N SER A 126 -3.74 8.25 -13.43
CA SER A 126 -5.13 7.91 -13.76
C SER A 126 -5.30 7.37 -15.19
N GLU A 127 -4.44 7.81 -16.12
CA GLU A 127 -4.51 7.40 -17.53
C GLU A 127 -3.93 6.00 -17.81
N ARG A 128 -3.08 5.46 -16.93
CA ARG A 128 -2.20 4.31 -17.24
C ARG A 128 -2.34 3.09 -16.32
N THR A 129 -2.94 3.23 -15.14
CA THR A 129 -2.78 2.20 -14.08
C THR A 129 -3.91 1.19 -14.02
N PHE A 130 -5.15 1.59 -14.28
CA PHE A 130 -6.33 0.71 -14.21
C PHE A 130 -7.01 0.62 -15.59
N ARG A 131 -6.38 -0.06 -16.55
CA ARG A 131 -7.01 -0.30 -17.86
C ARG A 131 -7.51 -1.72 -18.10
N SER A 132 -7.36 -2.66 -17.16
CA SER A 132 -7.67 -4.07 -17.45
C SER A 132 -7.89 -4.98 -16.23
N ALA A 133 -8.45 -4.47 -15.13
CA ALA A 133 -9.00 -5.37 -14.11
C ALA A 133 -10.36 -5.89 -14.62
N PRO A 134 -10.55 -7.21 -14.82
CA PRO A 134 -11.88 -7.75 -15.04
C PRO A 134 -12.72 -7.42 -13.82
N LEU A 135 -13.88 -6.81 -14.03
CA LEU A 135 -14.90 -6.75 -12.99
C LEU A 135 -15.25 -8.19 -12.63
N LEU A 136 -15.22 -8.49 -11.32
CA LEU A 136 -15.73 -9.74 -10.75
C LEU A 136 -17.17 -10.01 -11.22
#